data_AF-A0A534HBJ0-F1
#
_entry.id   AF-A0A534HBJ0-F1
#
_cell.length_a   1.000
_cell.length_b   1.000
_cell.length_c   1.000
_cell.angle_alpha   90.00
_cell.angle_beta   90.00
_cell.angle_gamma   90.00
#
_symmetry.space_group_name_H-M   'P 1'
#
loop_
_entity.id
_entity.type
_entity.pdbx_description
1 polymer ?
#
loop_
_entity_poly.entity_id
_entity_poly.type
_entity_poly.pdbx_seq_one_letter_code
_entity_poly.pdbx_strand_id
1 'polypeptide(L)'
;MYAVRQWSVRHARGLNAFYRAFESVLVALHPLLKRLGYERLERPVATVERTVKGLLFDCRMCGQCILSSTGMSCPMNCPKNLRNGPCGGVRANGHCEVRPEMKCVWL
;
A
#
# COMPACT_ATOMS: atom_id res chain seq x y z
N MET A 1 11.59 7.24 -5.53
CA MET A 1 10.42 6.50 -5.01
C MET A 1 9.42 6.12 -6.10
N TYR A 2 9.09 7.01 -7.05
CA TYR A 2 8.13 6.71 -8.13
C TYR A 2 8.43 5.42 -8.92
N ALA A 3 9.69 5.17 -9.29
CA ALA A 3 10.08 3.96 -10.01
C ALA A 3 9.80 2.66 -9.21
N VAL A 4 10.07 2.66 -7.91
CA VAL A 4 9.80 1.50 -7.02
C VAL A 4 8.29 1.29 -6.89
N ARG A 5 7.52 2.37 -6.74
CA ARG A 5 6.05 2.28 -6.73
C ARG A 5 5.51 1.69 -8.04
N GLN A 6 6.01 2.14 -9.18
CA GLN A 6 5.62 1.57 -10.47
C GLN A 6 6.01 0.10 -10.61
N TRP A 7 7.19 -0.28 -10.11
CA TRP A 7 7.59 -1.68 -10.04
C TRP A 7 6.60 -2.50 -9.19
N SER A 8 6.22 -1.99 -8.02
CA SER A 8 5.24 -2.64 -7.13
C SER A 8 3.88 -2.84 -7.80
N VAL A 9 3.37 -1.83 -8.50
CA VAL A 9 2.09 -1.93 -9.24
C VAL A 9 2.20 -2.95 -10.40
N ARG A 10 3.32 -2.94 -11.14
CA ARG A 10 3.56 -3.93 -12.22
C ARG A 10 3.65 -5.37 -11.71
N HIS A 11 4.13 -5.57 -10.48
CA HIS A 11 4.27 -6.89 -9.84
C HIS A 11 3.16 -7.16 -8.81
N ALA A 12 2.03 -6.44 -8.89
CA ALA A 12 0.98 -6.49 -7.87
C ALA A 12 0.45 -7.91 -7.61
N ARG A 13 0.36 -8.78 -8.63
CA ARG A 13 -0.08 -10.17 -8.46
C ARG A 13 0.85 -10.97 -7.55
N GLY A 14 2.16 -10.88 -7.79
CA GLY A 14 3.18 -11.58 -7.00
C GLY A 14 3.25 -11.04 -5.57
N LEU A 15 3.20 -9.71 -5.42
CA LEU A 15 3.15 -9.07 -4.10
C LEU A 15 1.87 -9.42 -3.34
N ASN A 16 0.73 -9.56 -4.02
CA ASN A 16 -0.52 -9.95 -3.37
C ASN A 16 -0.51 -11.42 -2.94
N ALA A 17 0.09 -12.30 -3.75
CA ALA A 17 0.32 -13.69 -3.38
C ALA A 17 1.22 -13.78 -2.14
N PHE A 18 2.33 -13.03 -2.12
CA PHE A 18 3.20 -12.91 -0.95
C PHE A 18 2.45 -12.39 0.27
N TYR A 19 1.67 -11.32 0.12
CA TYR A 19 0.87 -10.75 1.21
C TYR A 19 -0.10 -11.78 1.81
N ARG A 20 -0.83 -12.53 0.97
CA ARG A 20 -1.75 -13.58 1.44
C ARG A 20 -1.04 -14.74 2.13
N ALA A 21 0.11 -15.15 1.60
CA ALA A 21 0.93 -16.18 2.23
C ALA A 21 1.43 -15.72 3.61
N PHE A 22 1.95 -14.49 3.69
CA PHE A 22 2.41 -13.87 4.93
C PHE A 22 1.28 -13.72 5.96
N GLU A 23 0.10 -13.26 5.55
CA GLU A 23 -1.09 -13.17 6.38
C GLU A 23 -1.46 -14.54 6.96
N SER A 24 -1.46 -15.59 6.13
CA SER A 24 -1.76 -16.96 6.57
C SER A 24 -0.78 -17.45 7.64
N VAL A 25 0.52 -17.13 7.49
CA VAL A 25 1.55 -17.45 8.49
C VAL A 25 1.32 -16.68 9.78
N LEU A 26 0.99 -15.39 9.71
CA LEU A 26 0.71 -14.57 10.90
C LEU A 26 -0.51 -15.09 11.67
N VAL A 27 -1.57 -15.48 10.96
CA VAL A 27 -2.77 -16.08 11.58
C VAL A 27 -2.43 -17.42 12.24
N ALA A 28 -1.61 -18.26 11.59
CA ALA A 28 -1.16 -19.52 12.18
C ALA A 28 -0.29 -19.31 13.43
N LEU A 29 0.54 -18.25 13.45
CA LEU A 29 1.38 -17.87 14.59
C LEU A 29 0.64 -17.09 15.68
N HIS A 30 -0.61 -16.70 15.46
CA HIS A 30 -1.45 -15.95 16.42
C HIS A 30 -1.39 -16.47 17.87
N PRO A 31 -1.54 -17.78 18.16
CA PRO A 31 -1.48 -18.26 19.55
C PRO A 31 -0.11 -18.03 20.21
N LEU A 32 0.98 -18.08 19.43
CA LEU A 32 2.33 -17.80 19.92
C LEU A 32 2.54 -16.30 20.11
N LEU A 33 2.12 -15.47 19.16
CA LEU A 33 2.19 -14.01 19.24
C LEU A 33 1.39 -13.47 20.43
N LYS A 34 0.21 -14.06 20.69
CA LYS A 34 -0.61 -13.73 21.86
C LYS A 34 0.10 -14.07 23.18
N ARG A 35 0.82 -15.19 23.24
CA ARG A 35 1.63 -15.56 24.43
C ARG A 35 2.84 -14.63 24.64
N LEU A 36 3.43 -14.13 23.56
CA LEU A 36 4.57 -13.19 23.62
C LEU A 36 4.14 -11.77 24.03
N GLY A 37 2.88 -11.40 23.74
CA GLY A 37 2.27 -10.11 24.05
C GLY A 37 2.39 -9.10 22.90
N TYR A 38 1.25 -8.66 22.36
CA TYR A 38 1.19 -7.73 21.22
C TYR A 38 1.84 -6.37 21.50
N GLU A 39 1.69 -5.85 22.71
CA GLU A 39 2.28 -4.58 23.18
C GLU A 39 3.78 -4.44 22.87
N ARG A 40 4.53 -5.56 22.95
CA ARG A 40 5.98 -5.57 22.69
C ARG A 40 6.30 -5.67 21.20
N LEU A 41 5.42 -6.28 20.41
CA LEU A 41 5.57 -6.48 18.97
C LEU A 41 5.11 -5.27 18.15
N GLU A 42 4.17 -4.47 18.65
CA GLU A 42 3.60 -3.35 17.89
C GLU A 42 4.64 -2.33 17.42
N ARG A 43 5.53 -1.86 18.31
CA ARG A 43 6.56 -0.86 17.97
C ARG A 43 7.55 -1.33 16.90
N PRO A 44 8.18 -2.52 17.02
CA PRO A 44 9.09 -2.99 15.99
C PRO A 44 8.34 -3.30 14.68
N VAL A 45 7.16 -3.91 14.74
CA VAL A 45 6.34 -4.20 13.54
C VAL A 45 5.94 -2.91 12.83
N ALA A 46 5.50 -1.88 13.54
CA ALA A 46 5.15 -0.59 12.97
C ALA A 46 6.35 0.09 12.28
N THR A 47 7.55 -0.08 12.82
CA THR A 47 8.79 0.48 12.24
C THR A 47 9.16 -0.26 10.95
N VAL A 48 9.09 -1.58 10.96
CA VAL A 48 9.28 -2.41 9.75
C VAL A 48 8.23 -2.06 8.71
N GLU A 49 6.96 -1.97 9.11
CA GLU A 49 5.85 -1.61 8.23
C GLU A 49 6.08 -0.25 7.56
N ARG A 50 6.40 0.79 8.35
CA ARG A 50 6.65 2.13 7.82
C ARG A 50 7.78 2.13 6.81
N THR A 51 8.86 1.41 7.10
CA THR A 51 10.05 1.38 6.23
C THR A 51 9.75 0.63 4.93
N VAL A 52 9.20 -0.58 5.03
CA VAL A 52 8.91 -1.43 3.87
C VAL A 52 7.80 -0.84 3.01
N LYS A 53 6.66 -0.46 3.60
CA LYS A 53 5.53 0.11 2.84
C LYS A 53 5.84 1.52 2.32
N GLY A 54 6.61 2.31 3.06
CA GLY A 54 7.08 3.62 2.61
C GLY A 54 7.94 3.51 1.35
N LEU A 55 8.90 2.58 1.34
CA LEU A 55 9.80 2.39 0.20
C LEU A 55 9.09 1.77 -1.01
N LEU A 56 8.28 0.74 -0.81
CA LEU A 56 7.66 -0.01 -1.91
C LEU A 56 6.45 0.68 -2.53
N PHE A 57 5.61 1.33 -1.72
CA PHE A 57 4.30 1.83 -2.14
C PHE A 57 4.12 3.33 -1.97
N ASP A 58 5.13 4.04 -1.45
CA ASP A 58 5.01 5.44 -1.02
C ASP A 58 3.84 5.60 -0.02
N CYS A 59 3.78 4.67 0.95
CA CYS A 59 2.70 4.61 1.93
C CYS A 59 2.73 5.79 2.90
N ARG A 60 1.57 6.42 3.13
CA ARG A 60 1.39 7.56 4.03
C ARG A 60 0.94 7.18 5.45
N MET A 61 0.96 5.89 5.79
CA MET A 61 0.58 5.37 7.11
C MET A 61 -0.78 5.89 7.60
N CYS A 62 -1.80 5.92 6.73
CA CYS A 62 -3.13 6.46 7.04
C CYS A 62 -3.98 5.61 8.00
N GLY A 63 -3.46 4.48 8.49
CA GLY A 63 -4.15 3.57 9.42
C GLY A 63 -5.19 2.65 8.79
N GLN A 64 -5.54 2.83 7.50
CA GLN A 64 -6.51 1.99 6.80
C GLN A 64 -5.90 1.45 5.50
N CYS A 65 -5.06 0.42 5.62
CA CYS A 65 -4.35 -0.15 4.47
C CYS A 65 -5.31 -0.94 3.56
N ILE A 66 -5.34 -0.62 2.26
CA ILE A 66 -6.12 -1.34 1.22
C ILE A 66 -5.29 -1.73 -0.01
N LEU A 67 -3.96 -1.86 0.15
CA LEU A 67 -3.03 -2.12 -0.96
C LEU A 67 -3.36 -3.38 -1.76
N SER A 68 -3.84 -4.44 -1.10
CA SER A 68 -4.25 -5.69 -1.76
C SER A 68 -5.43 -5.50 -2.72
N SER A 69 -6.35 -4.60 -2.39
CA SER A 69 -7.53 -4.27 -3.21
C SER A 69 -7.22 -3.25 -4.31
N THR A 70 -6.18 -2.44 -4.14
CA THR A 70 -5.81 -1.36 -5.08
C THR A 70 -4.63 -1.72 -5.99
N GLY A 71 -4.31 -3.01 -6.13
CA GLY A 71 -3.22 -3.45 -7.00
C GLY A 71 -1.85 -2.92 -6.55
N MET A 72 -1.61 -2.88 -5.24
CA MET A 72 -0.39 -2.38 -4.61
C MET A 72 -0.12 -0.89 -4.83
N SER A 73 -1.14 -0.12 -5.21
CA SER A 73 -1.06 1.34 -5.31
C SER A 73 -1.65 2.00 -4.07
N CYS A 74 -0.87 2.83 -3.35
CA CYS A 74 -1.41 3.54 -2.19
C CYS A 74 -2.31 4.71 -2.64
N PRO A 75 -3.62 4.71 -2.29
CA PRO A 75 -4.57 5.74 -2.74
C PRO A 75 -4.30 7.12 -2.14
N MET A 76 -3.56 7.19 -1.03
CA MET A 76 -3.14 8.44 -0.39
C MET A 76 -2.12 9.23 -1.21
N ASN A 77 -1.61 8.65 -2.30
CA ASN A 77 -0.82 9.38 -3.28
C ASN A 77 -1.69 10.23 -4.22
N CYS A 78 -3.01 10.07 -4.21
CA CYS A 78 -3.93 10.94 -4.94
C CYS A 78 -4.12 12.24 -4.13
N PRO A 79 -4.04 13.43 -4.74
CA PRO A 79 -4.26 14.69 -4.02
C PRO A 79 -5.68 14.81 -3.45
N LYS A 80 -6.63 14.03 -4.00
CA LYS A 80 -8.01 13.92 -3.51
C LYS A 80 -8.24 12.78 -2.52
N ASN A 81 -7.20 11.99 -2.21
CA ASN A 81 -7.26 10.82 -1.32
C ASN A 81 -8.37 9.81 -1.69
N LEU A 82 -8.70 9.68 -2.97
CA LEU A 82 -9.75 8.78 -3.44
C LEU A 82 -9.30 7.33 -3.41
N ARG A 83 -10.17 6.48 -2.85
CA ARG A 83 -9.86 5.07 -2.51
C ARG A 83 -10.61 4.05 -3.36
N ASN A 84 -11.58 4.52 -4.15
CA ASN A 84 -12.51 3.73 -4.94
C ASN A 84 -12.29 3.85 -6.45
N GLY A 85 -11.13 4.37 -6.89
CA GLY A 85 -10.80 4.50 -8.30
C GLY A 85 -10.58 5.95 -8.78
N PRO A 86 -10.46 6.14 -10.11
CA PRO A 86 -10.26 7.45 -10.71
C PRO A 86 -11.48 8.36 -10.53
N CYS A 87 -11.23 9.65 -10.33
CA CYS A 87 -12.25 10.65 -10.00
C CYS A 87 -13.05 11.20 -11.20
N GLY A 88 -12.83 10.68 -12.41
CA GLY A 88 -13.30 11.29 -13.66
C GLY A 88 -12.46 12.48 -14.15
N GLY A 89 -11.77 13.19 -13.26
CA GLY A 89 -10.83 14.27 -13.59
C GLY A 89 -9.45 13.81 -14.06
N VAL A 90 -9.38 12.69 -14.78
CA VAL A 90 -8.12 12.22 -15.38
C VAL A 90 -8.03 12.80 -16.78
N ARG A 91 -6.97 13.56 -17.05
CA ARG A 91 -6.71 14.19 -18.34
C ARG A 91 -6.52 13.12 -19.43
N ALA A 92 -6.72 13.49 -20.70
CA ALA A 92 -6.54 12.58 -21.83
C ALA A 92 -5.15 11.93 -21.91
N ASN A 93 -4.13 12.60 -21.37
CA ASN A 93 -2.76 12.10 -21.28
C ASN A 93 -2.50 11.23 -20.02
N GLY A 94 -3.54 10.85 -19.26
CA GLY A 94 -3.45 10.04 -18.04
C GLY A 94 -2.99 10.78 -16.77
N HIS A 95 -2.89 12.11 -16.82
CA HIS A 95 -2.45 12.93 -15.68
C HIS A 95 -3.62 13.44 -14.84
N CYS A 96 -3.34 13.86 -13.60
CA CYS A 96 -4.34 14.41 -12.70
C CYS A 96 -4.82 15.80 -13.16
N GLU A 97 -6.10 16.13 -12.94
CA GLU A 97 -6.60 17.49 -13.17
C GLU A 97 -5.96 18.53 -12.23
N VAL A 98 -5.80 18.17 -10.95
CA VAL A 98 -5.32 19.08 -9.88
C VAL A 98 -3.82 19.33 -9.98
N ARG A 99 -3.07 18.31 -10.39
CA ARG A 99 -1.61 18.35 -10.54
C ARG A 99 -1.22 17.83 -11.92
N PRO A 100 -1.07 18.70 -12.93
CA PRO A 100 -0.85 18.29 -14.31
C PRO A 100 0.43 17.46 -14.53
N GLU A 101 1.42 17.61 -13.65
CA GLU A 101 2.71 16.94 -13.69
C GLU A 101 2.68 15.51 -13.16
N MET A 102 1.62 15.11 -12.45
CA MET A 102 1.50 13.78 -11.87
C MET A 102 0.58 12.87 -12.70
N LYS A 103 1.02 11.63 -12.95
CA LYS A 103 0.14 10.59 -13.45
C LYS A 103 -0.91 10.20 -12.42
N CYS A 104 -2.11 9.89 -12.87
CA CYS A 104 -3.16 9.37 -12.00
C CYS A 104 -2.66 8.10 -11.30
N VAL A 105 -2.95 7.96 -10.00
CA VAL A 105 -2.49 6.82 -9.18
C VAL A 105 -3.18 5.51 -9.56
N TRP A 106 -4.30 5.61 -10.28
CA TRP A 106 -5.15 4.52 -10.75
C TRP A 106 -4.90 4.10 -12.21
N LEU A 107 -3.92 4.73 -12.87
CA LEU A 107 -3.45 4.39 -14.22
C LEU A 107 -2.00 3.90 -14.16
#